data_AF-A0A7R9QA41-F1
#
_entry.id   AF-A0A7R9QA41-F1
#
_cell.length_a   1.000
_cell.length_b   1.000
_cell.length_c   1.000
_cell.angle_alpha   90.00
_cell.angle_beta   90.00
_cell.angle_gamma   90.00
#
_symmetry.space_group_name_H-M   'P 1'
#
loop_
_entity.id
_entity.type
_entity.pdbx_description
1 polymer ?
#
loop_
_entity_poly.entity_id
_entity_poly.type
_entity_poly.pdbx_seq_one_letter_code
_entity_poly.pdbx_strand_id
1 'polypeptide(L)'
;MAEGSDQSVADNGMSTAIENGVIESSSKSQKFLMSAALVVDAKDGLLLLTSSMDYINVKLYLLYRHWFCQYLLYLTITLHHLLVLFESTSDRNYLWINSLEIICLLIYTTRLCHLFVLTPSSVFWSDKKNVIVVATTLITFCDIIVSFSVNHYIRWTPVLRPLFIINFAENKEENLQKYQKHITRCPQCIDPILPINPHVFNYWIKTI
;
A
#
# COMPACT_ATOMS: atom_id res chain seq x y z
N MET A 1 3.68 50.61 -51.92
CA MET A 1 3.93 49.28 -51.31
C MET A 1 3.58 49.37 -49.84
N ALA A 2 2.38 48.96 -49.46
CA ALA A 2 1.95 48.85 -48.07
C ALA A 2 0.85 47.78 -48.00
N GLU A 3 1.26 46.52 -47.91
CA GLU A 3 0.43 45.38 -47.54
C GLU A 3 1.23 44.61 -46.48
N GLY A 4 0.70 44.50 -45.26
CA GLY A 4 1.35 43.77 -44.17
C GLY A 4 1.00 44.29 -42.78
N SER A 5 -0.25 44.10 -42.33
CA SER A 5 -0.57 44.19 -40.89
C SER A 5 -1.86 43.47 -40.46
N ASP A 6 -2.77 43.11 -41.36
CA ASP A 6 -4.08 42.56 -40.96
C ASP A 6 -4.12 41.04 -40.67
N GLN A 7 -3.07 40.27 -40.99
CA GLN A 7 -3.06 38.82 -40.76
C GLN A 7 -2.72 38.40 -39.31
N SER A 8 -2.10 39.27 -38.50
CA SER A 8 -1.63 38.89 -37.16
C SER A 8 -2.71 38.86 -36.06
N VAL A 9 -3.83 39.58 -36.25
CA VAL A 9 -4.91 39.66 -35.26
C VAL A 9 -5.86 38.46 -35.34
N ALA A 10 -6.08 37.92 -36.54
CA ALA A 10 -6.92 36.74 -36.74
C ALA A 10 -6.26 35.45 -36.22
N ASP A 11 -4.94 35.30 -36.38
CA ASP A 11 -4.19 34.13 -35.90
C ASP A 11 -4.16 34.05 -34.36
N ASN A 12 -4.10 35.20 -33.67
CA ASN A 12 -4.10 35.24 -32.20
C ASN A 12 -5.48 34.89 -31.58
N GLY A 13 -6.59 35.24 -32.26
CA GLY A 13 -7.94 34.90 -31.80
C GLY A 13 -8.28 33.41 -31.95
N MET A 14 -7.76 32.77 -33.00
CA MET A 14 -7.93 31.33 -33.23
C MET A 14 -7.11 30.50 -32.24
N SER A 15 -5.86 30.89 -31.99
CA SER A 15 -4.98 30.21 -31.03
C SER A 15 -5.53 30.24 -29.60
N THR A 16 -6.07 31.38 -29.17
CA THR A 16 -6.67 31.54 -27.83
C THR A 16 -7.98 30.77 -27.67
N ALA A 17 -8.80 30.65 -28.71
CA ALA A 17 -10.01 29.83 -28.69
C ALA A 17 -9.68 28.32 -28.60
N ILE A 18 -8.66 27.87 -29.31
CA ILE A 18 -8.17 26.49 -29.24
C ILE A 18 -7.59 26.19 -27.86
N GLU A 19 -6.75 27.09 -27.32
CA GLU A 19 -6.18 26.95 -25.97
C GLU A 19 -7.26 26.86 -24.89
N ASN A 20 -8.25 27.74 -24.92
CA ASN A 20 -9.37 27.71 -23.98
C ASN A 20 -10.20 26.42 -24.09
N GLY A 21 -10.45 25.94 -25.32
CA GLY A 21 -11.14 24.66 -25.54
C GLY A 21 -10.35 23.46 -25.03
N VAL A 22 -9.02 23.46 -25.20
CA VAL A 22 -8.13 22.40 -24.70
C VAL A 22 -8.11 22.40 -23.17
N ILE A 23 -7.98 23.56 -22.53
CA ILE A 23 -8.01 23.71 -21.07
C ILE A 23 -9.35 23.22 -20.49
N GLU A 24 -10.47 23.58 -21.13
CA GLU A 24 -11.80 23.14 -20.70
C GLU A 24 -11.97 21.62 -20.83
N SER A 25 -11.47 21.03 -21.93
CA SER A 25 -11.52 19.58 -22.15
C SER A 25 -10.68 18.79 -21.12
N SER A 26 -9.49 19.31 -20.79
CA SER A 26 -8.61 18.75 -19.77
C SER A 26 -9.25 18.82 -18.38
N SER A 27 -9.82 19.98 -18.03
CA SER A 27 -10.53 20.19 -16.76
C SER A 27 -11.74 19.26 -16.60
N LYS A 28 -12.54 19.07 -17.66
CA LYS A 28 -13.66 18.13 -17.65
C LYS A 28 -13.17 16.70 -17.41
N SER A 29 -12.14 16.27 -18.13
CA SER A 29 -11.56 14.93 -17.98
C SER A 29 -11.05 14.68 -16.56
N GLN A 30 -10.39 15.66 -15.93
CA GLN A 30 -9.95 15.60 -14.54
C GLN A 30 -11.12 15.41 -13.56
N LYS A 31 -12.21 16.17 -13.73
CA LYS A 31 -13.41 16.07 -12.89
C LYS A 31 -14.10 14.71 -13.02
N PHE A 32 -14.17 14.15 -14.23
CA PHE A 32 -14.70 12.81 -14.46
C PHE A 32 -13.85 11.71 -13.80
N LEU A 33 -12.52 11.82 -13.88
CA LEU A 33 -11.63 10.86 -13.23
C LEU A 33 -11.78 10.89 -11.71
N MET A 34 -11.90 12.09 -11.14
CA MET A 34 -12.05 12.29 -9.72
C MET A 34 -13.40 11.78 -9.21
N SER A 35 -14.50 12.04 -9.93
CA SER A 35 -15.82 11.51 -9.56
C SER A 35 -15.86 9.98 -9.63
N ALA A 36 -15.24 9.38 -10.66
CA ALA A 36 -15.11 7.93 -10.76
C ALA A 36 -14.30 7.35 -9.60
N ALA A 37 -13.19 8.00 -9.20
CA ALA A 37 -12.39 7.58 -8.05
C ALA A 37 -13.20 7.58 -6.76
N LEU A 38 -13.97 8.65 -6.49
CA LEU A 38 -14.83 8.78 -5.30
C LEU A 38 -15.94 7.71 -5.24
N VAL A 39 -16.57 7.39 -6.37
CA VAL A 39 -17.60 6.33 -6.42
C VAL A 39 -17.02 4.98 -6.05
N VAL A 40 -15.81 4.67 -6.52
CA VAL A 40 -15.16 3.40 -6.18
C VAL A 40 -14.66 3.41 -4.73
N ASP A 41 -14.16 4.54 -4.22
CA ASP A 41 -13.77 4.70 -2.81
C ASP A 41 -14.97 4.45 -1.88
N ALA A 42 -16.12 5.04 -2.22
CA ALA A 42 -17.37 4.81 -1.51
C ALA A 42 -17.83 3.34 -1.56
N LYS A 43 -17.64 2.65 -2.70
CA LYS A 43 -17.95 1.22 -2.86
C LYS A 43 -17.08 0.34 -1.96
N ASP A 44 -15.80 0.67 -1.82
CA ASP A 44 -14.84 -0.06 -0.99
C ASP A 44 -14.83 0.45 0.47
N GLY A 45 -15.67 1.43 0.83
CA GLY A 45 -15.74 1.96 2.20
C GLY A 45 -14.44 2.58 2.70
N LEU A 46 -13.55 2.94 1.77
CA LEU A 46 -12.22 3.47 2.05
C LEU A 46 -12.33 5.00 2.09
N LEU A 47 -11.64 5.64 3.05
CA LEU A 47 -11.69 7.09 3.26
C LEU A 47 -10.34 7.75 2.92
N LEU A 48 -9.64 7.17 1.94
CA LEU A 48 -8.24 7.49 1.65
C LEU A 48 -8.09 8.76 0.81
N LEU A 49 -9.09 9.10 -0.02
CA LEU A 49 -9.07 10.30 -0.88
C LEU A 49 -9.53 11.59 -0.17
N THR A 50 -10.05 11.49 1.05
CA THR A 50 -10.74 12.62 1.71
C THR A 50 -9.79 13.74 2.16
N SER A 51 -8.49 13.46 2.23
CA SER A 51 -7.52 14.41 2.81
C SER A 51 -6.81 15.31 1.80
N SER A 52 -6.73 14.97 0.50
CA SER A 52 -6.03 15.81 -0.50
C SER A 52 -6.55 15.53 -1.92
N MET A 53 -7.53 16.34 -2.35
CA MET A 53 -8.28 16.17 -3.59
C MET A 53 -7.52 16.74 -4.81
N ASP A 54 -6.26 16.33 -4.99
CA ASP A 54 -5.39 16.79 -6.08
C ASP A 54 -5.34 15.79 -7.23
N TYR A 55 -5.23 16.28 -8.46
CA TYR A 55 -5.14 15.43 -9.66
C TYR A 55 -3.97 14.42 -9.60
N ILE A 56 -2.84 14.83 -8.99
CA ILE A 56 -1.67 13.97 -8.82
C ILE A 56 -1.98 12.82 -7.84
N ASN A 57 -2.67 13.11 -6.74
CA ASN A 57 -3.05 12.11 -5.75
C ASN A 57 -4.10 11.14 -6.29
N VAL A 58 -5.01 11.60 -7.15
CA VAL A 58 -5.96 10.70 -7.85
C VAL A 58 -5.21 9.74 -8.78
N LYS A 59 -4.20 10.20 -9.54
CA LYS A 59 -3.38 9.31 -10.36
C LYS A 59 -2.59 8.31 -9.52
N LEU A 60 -2.00 8.79 -8.42
CA LEU A 60 -1.26 7.96 -7.49
C LEU A 60 -2.17 6.91 -6.85
N TYR A 61 -3.39 7.27 -6.45
CA TYR A 61 -4.42 6.35 -5.97
C TYR A 61 -4.81 5.29 -7.03
N LEU A 62 -4.99 5.69 -8.28
CA LEU A 62 -5.29 4.75 -9.37
C LEU A 62 -4.12 3.79 -9.63
N LEU A 63 -2.87 4.28 -9.53
CA LEU A 63 -1.67 3.45 -9.62
C LEU A 63 -1.57 2.48 -8.43
N TYR A 64 -1.87 2.94 -7.21
CA TYR A 64 -1.90 2.11 -6.01
C TYR A 64 -2.84 0.91 -6.17
N ARG A 65 -4.05 1.20 -6.68
CA ARG A 65 -5.14 0.25 -6.87
C ARG A 65 -4.98 -0.58 -8.15
N HIS A 66 -3.99 -0.27 -8.98
CA HIS A 66 -3.76 -1.04 -10.18
C HIS A 66 -3.46 -2.49 -9.79
N TRP A 67 -4.19 -3.43 -10.40
CA TRP A 67 -4.10 -4.87 -10.09
C TRP A 67 -2.65 -5.37 -10.09
N PHE A 68 -1.81 -4.91 -11.03
CA PHE A 68 -0.39 -5.26 -11.09
C PHE A 68 0.38 -4.95 -9.80
N CYS A 69 0.14 -3.79 -9.17
CA CYS A 69 0.83 -3.43 -7.93
C CYS A 69 0.43 -4.34 -6.78
N GLN A 70 -0.83 -4.80 -6.76
CA GLN A 70 -1.31 -5.78 -5.76
C GLN A 70 -0.67 -7.15 -6.01
N TYR A 71 -0.68 -7.63 -7.26
CA TYR A 71 -0.02 -8.88 -7.63
C TYR A 71 1.48 -8.86 -7.32
N LEU A 72 2.17 -7.75 -7.60
CA LEU A 72 3.59 -7.60 -7.29
C LEU A 72 3.86 -7.74 -5.79
N LEU A 73 2.98 -7.19 -4.96
CA LEU A 73 3.07 -7.29 -3.50
C LEU A 73 2.86 -8.73 -3.03
N TYR A 74 1.79 -9.40 -3.49
CA TYR A 74 1.54 -10.80 -3.14
C TYR A 74 2.66 -11.73 -3.61
N LEU A 75 3.19 -11.49 -4.82
CA LEU A 75 4.33 -12.20 -5.37
C LEU A 75 5.56 -11.98 -4.49
N THR A 76 5.84 -10.74 -4.09
CA THR A 76 6.97 -10.40 -3.21
C THR A 76 6.85 -11.09 -1.86
N ILE A 77 5.66 -11.11 -1.25
CA ILE A 77 5.40 -11.82 0.01
C ILE A 77 5.65 -13.32 -0.13
N THR A 78 5.18 -13.90 -1.23
CA THR A 78 5.36 -15.32 -1.53
C THR A 78 6.83 -15.64 -1.73
N LEU A 79 7.55 -14.87 -2.54
CA LEU A 79 9.00 -15.03 -2.73
C LEU A 79 9.77 -14.86 -1.42
N HIS A 80 9.44 -13.85 -0.63
CA HIS A 80 10.08 -13.59 0.66
C HIS A 80 9.87 -14.74 1.66
N HIS A 81 8.73 -15.45 1.59
CA HIS A 81 8.52 -16.68 2.36
C HIS A 81 9.27 -17.87 1.78
N LEU A 82 9.29 -18.03 0.46
CA LEU A 82 10.03 -19.11 -0.21
C LEU A 82 11.54 -19.04 0.05
N LEU A 83 12.09 -17.85 0.32
CA LEU A 83 13.49 -17.68 0.73
C LEU A 83 13.87 -18.52 1.96
N VAL A 84 12.94 -18.77 2.90
CA VAL A 84 13.19 -19.58 4.10
C VAL A 84 13.59 -21.01 3.75
N LEU A 85 13.05 -21.57 2.67
CA LEU A 85 13.38 -22.93 2.22
C LEU A 85 14.86 -23.03 1.80
N PHE A 86 15.40 -21.94 1.25
CA PHE A 86 16.79 -21.88 0.78
C PHE A 86 17.79 -21.49 1.88
N GLU A 87 17.32 -20.89 2.97
CA GLU A 87 18.16 -20.47 4.10
C GLU A 87 18.83 -21.66 4.82
N SER A 88 18.19 -22.84 4.83
CA SER A 88 18.71 -24.04 5.50
C SER A 88 19.81 -24.78 4.74
N THR A 89 20.08 -24.44 3.47
CA THR A 89 20.83 -25.35 2.57
C THR A 89 22.18 -24.86 2.08
N SER A 90 22.66 -23.62 2.30
CA SER A 90 23.92 -23.22 1.66
C SER A 90 24.64 -21.97 2.18
N ASP A 91 25.83 -22.16 2.76
CA ASP A 91 26.82 -21.08 3.02
C ASP A 91 27.27 -20.37 1.74
N ARG A 92 27.21 -21.04 0.57
CA ARG A 92 27.71 -20.50 -0.72
C ARG A 92 26.75 -19.48 -1.37
N ASN A 93 25.46 -19.54 -1.04
CA ASN A 93 24.42 -18.72 -1.68
C ASN A 93 23.98 -17.51 -0.84
N TYR A 94 24.64 -17.26 0.28
CA TYR A 94 24.28 -16.22 1.25
C TYR A 94 24.12 -14.82 0.62
N LEU A 95 25.02 -14.44 -0.29
CA LEU A 95 24.95 -13.13 -0.96
C LEU A 95 23.72 -12.99 -1.86
N TRP A 96 23.33 -14.06 -2.56
CA TRP A 96 22.17 -14.05 -3.47
C TRP A 96 20.87 -13.97 -2.68
N ILE A 97 20.78 -14.70 -1.58
CA ILE A 97 19.62 -14.70 -0.68
C ILE A 97 19.43 -13.30 -0.08
N ASN A 98 20.48 -12.70 0.47
CA ASN A 98 20.41 -11.35 1.04
C ASN A 98 20.06 -10.29 -0.02
N SER A 99 20.58 -10.43 -1.24
CA SER A 99 20.25 -9.51 -2.34
C SER A 99 18.76 -9.56 -2.71
N LEU A 100 18.19 -10.77 -2.81
CA LEU A 100 16.75 -10.94 -3.05
C LEU A 100 15.91 -10.38 -1.91
N GLU A 101 16.36 -10.51 -0.67
CA GLU A 101 15.68 -9.99 0.49
C GLU A 101 15.67 -8.45 0.51
N ILE A 102 16.79 -7.81 0.17
CA ILE A 102 16.88 -6.35 0.00
C ILE A 102 15.91 -5.89 -1.09
N ILE A 103 15.82 -6.60 -2.22
CA ILE A 103 14.86 -6.28 -3.29
C ILE A 103 13.42 -6.36 -2.77
N CYS A 104 13.09 -7.39 -1.99
CA CYS A 104 11.77 -7.51 -1.37
C CYS A 104 11.48 -6.34 -0.41
N LEU A 105 12.46 -5.95 0.42
CA LEU A 105 12.33 -4.80 1.32
C LEU A 105 12.11 -3.50 0.55
N LEU A 106 12.81 -3.28 -0.56
CA LEU A 106 12.62 -2.12 -1.42
C LEU A 106 11.19 -2.04 -1.98
N ILE A 107 10.60 -3.18 -2.36
CA ILE A 107 9.22 -3.21 -2.84
C ILE A 107 8.25 -2.87 -1.68
N TYR A 108 8.48 -3.39 -0.47
CA TYR A 108 7.67 -3.05 0.70
C TYR A 108 7.78 -1.58 1.09
N THR A 109 8.99 -1.02 1.13
CA THR A 109 9.18 0.41 1.46
C THR A 109 8.59 1.31 0.39
N THR A 110 8.67 0.94 -0.88
CA THR A 110 8.00 1.68 -1.97
C THR A 110 6.47 1.67 -1.76
N ARG A 111 5.89 0.52 -1.39
CA ARG A 111 4.45 0.44 -1.08
C ARG A 111 4.07 1.26 0.14
N LEU A 112 4.87 1.19 1.21
CA LEU A 112 4.67 1.97 2.43
C LEU A 112 4.77 3.47 2.17
N CYS A 113 5.77 3.90 1.41
CA CYS A 113 5.93 5.30 1.00
C CYS A 113 4.73 5.77 0.17
N HIS A 114 4.29 4.95 -0.77
CA HIS A 114 3.12 5.24 -1.58
C HIS A 114 1.84 5.36 -0.74
N LEU A 115 1.67 4.54 0.31
CA LEU A 115 0.56 4.65 1.26
C LEU A 115 0.68 5.90 2.15
N PHE A 116 1.90 6.23 2.57
CA PHE A 116 2.21 7.40 3.38
C PHE A 116 1.98 8.72 2.64
N VAL A 117 2.27 8.78 1.34
CA VAL A 117 1.98 9.96 0.50
C VAL A 117 0.47 10.14 0.33
N LEU A 118 -0.28 9.04 0.24
CA LEU A 118 -1.71 9.07 0.00
C LEU A 118 -2.54 9.33 1.27
N THR A 119 -1.99 9.00 2.45
CA THR A 119 -2.69 9.12 3.74
C THR A 119 -2.08 10.26 4.56
N PRO A 120 -2.86 11.13 5.21
CA PRO A 120 -2.30 12.11 6.14
C PRO A 120 -1.52 11.39 7.25
N SER A 121 -0.32 11.88 7.57
CA SER A 121 0.61 11.19 8.49
C SER A 121 -0.03 10.89 9.86
N SER A 122 -0.89 11.77 10.37
CA SER A 122 -1.61 11.57 11.64
C SER A 122 -2.48 10.31 11.64
N VAL A 123 -3.18 10.03 10.53
CA VAL A 123 -4.03 8.84 10.38
C VAL A 123 -3.16 7.62 10.13
N PHE A 124 -2.12 7.75 9.29
CA PHE A 124 -1.20 6.66 8.98
C PHE A 124 -0.56 6.05 10.24
N TRP A 125 -0.06 6.89 11.14
CA TRP A 125 0.56 6.45 12.40
C TRP A 125 -0.45 5.98 13.45
N SER A 126 -1.72 6.37 13.32
CA SER A 126 -2.79 5.89 14.21
C SER A 126 -3.22 4.46 13.88
N ASP A 127 -3.00 4.01 12.64
CA ASP A 127 -3.32 2.65 12.21
C ASP A 127 -2.28 1.64 12.68
N LYS A 128 -2.65 0.85 13.69
CA LYS A 128 -1.78 -0.19 14.28
C LYS A 128 -1.17 -1.13 13.24
N LYS A 129 -1.92 -1.48 12.19
CA LYS A 129 -1.45 -2.37 11.11
C LYS A 129 -0.29 -1.76 10.34
N ASN A 130 -0.42 -0.50 9.94
CA ASN A 130 0.63 0.21 9.21
C ASN A 130 1.88 0.34 10.08
N VAL A 131 1.71 0.64 11.37
CA VAL A 131 2.81 0.70 12.34
C VAL A 131 3.51 -0.65 12.47
N ILE A 132 2.76 -1.75 12.56
CA ILE A 132 3.36 -3.10 12.63
C ILE A 132 4.13 -3.42 11.35
N VAL A 133 3.58 -3.13 10.16
CA VAL A 133 4.30 -3.36 8.89
C VAL A 133 5.59 -2.54 8.86
N VAL A 134 5.53 -1.24 9.20
CA VAL A 134 6.73 -0.38 9.27
C VAL A 134 7.76 -0.93 10.27
N ALA A 135 7.32 -1.30 11.48
CA ALA A 135 8.21 -1.85 12.51
C ALA A 135 8.87 -3.16 12.06
N THR A 136 8.10 -4.09 11.50
CA THR A 136 8.64 -5.35 10.98
C THR A 136 9.63 -5.12 9.84
N THR A 137 9.33 -4.22 8.89
CA THR A 137 10.27 -3.85 7.82
C THR A 137 11.58 -3.28 8.38
N LEU A 138 11.52 -2.40 9.39
CA LEU A 138 12.72 -1.84 10.03
C LEU A 138 13.53 -2.91 10.75
N ILE A 139 12.88 -3.80 11.51
CA ILE A 139 13.56 -4.91 12.20
C ILE A 139 14.27 -5.81 11.20
N THR A 140 13.61 -6.18 10.10
CA THR A 140 14.23 -7.00 9.04
C THR A 140 15.42 -6.32 8.37
N PHE A 141 15.36 -4.99 8.19
CA PHE A 141 16.47 -4.23 7.65
C PHE A 141 17.67 -4.20 8.60
N CYS A 142 17.43 -4.02 9.90
CA CYS A 142 18.46 -4.09 10.92
C CYS A 142 19.10 -5.49 11.02
N ASP A 143 18.31 -6.55 10.96
CA ASP A 143 18.81 -7.94 10.98
C ASP A 143 19.78 -8.21 9.82
N ILE A 144 19.48 -7.74 8.61
CA ILE A 144 20.39 -7.86 7.46
C ILE A 144 21.71 -7.11 7.71
N ILE A 145 21.65 -5.89 8.26
CA ILE A 145 22.86 -5.09 8.56
C ILE A 145 23.73 -5.82 9.59
N VAL A 146 23.12 -6.33 10.67
CA VAL A 146 23.84 -7.07 11.72
C VAL A 146 24.43 -8.37 11.15
N SER A 147 23.68 -9.07 10.30
CA SER A 147 24.11 -10.29 9.62
C SER A 147 25.32 -10.06 8.70
N PHE A 148 25.50 -8.84 8.17
CA PHE A 148 26.69 -8.49 7.40
C PHE A 148 27.91 -8.17 8.29
N SER A 149 27.68 -7.67 9.50
CA SER A 149 28.73 -7.22 10.42
C SER A 149 29.29 -8.32 11.32
N VAL A 150 28.51 -9.35 11.64
CA VAL A 150 28.88 -10.38 12.62
C VAL A 150 29.07 -11.73 11.94
N ASN A 151 30.29 -12.28 12.02
CA ASN A 151 30.54 -13.68 11.62
C ASN A 151 29.86 -14.63 12.60
N HIS A 152 29.05 -15.58 12.11
CA HIS A 152 28.20 -16.49 12.89
C HIS A 152 26.95 -15.88 13.54
N TYR A 153 26.27 -14.98 12.84
CA TYR A 153 24.95 -14.49 13.24
C TYR A 153 23.84 -15.52 12.97
N ILE A 154 23.06 -15.87 13.99
CA ILE A 154 21.81 -16.63 13.84
C ILE A 154 20.72 -15.62 13.48
N ARG A 155 20.07 -15.80 12.33
CA ARG A 155 19.04 -14.89 11.81
C ARG A 155 17.70 -15.11 12.50
N TRP A 156 17.14 -14.06 13.10
CA TRP A 156 15.86 -14.11 13.82
C TRP A 156 14.67 -13.66 12.97
N THR A 157 14.95 -13.00 11.84
CA THR A 157 13.96 -12.53 10.85
C THR A 157 12.94 -13.58 10.37
N PRO A 158 13.26 -14.88 10.21
CA PRO A 158 12.27 -15.87 9.77
C PRO A 158 11.00 -15.95 10.61
N VAL A 159 11.09 -15.66 11.91
CA VAL A 159 9.95 -15.70 12.84
C VAL A 159 9.00 -14.52 12.63
N LEU A 160 9.49 -13.39 12.10
CA LEU A 160 8.69 -12.19 11.85
C LEU A 160 8.01 -12.19 10.48
N ARG A 161 8.43 -13.03 9.52
CA ARG A 161 7.86 -13.09 8.17
C ARG A 161 6.33 -13.34 8.12
N PRO A 162 5.72 -14.24 8.91
CA PRO A 162 4.27 -14.43 8.91
C PRO A 162 3.47 -13.17 9.28
N LEU A 163 4.09 -12.21 9.98
CA LEU A 163 3.44 -10.92 10.29
C LEU A 163 3.17 -10.08 9.05
N PHE A 164 3.95 -10.24 7.95
CA PHE A 164 3.69 -9.55 6.69
C PHE A 164 2.41 -10.05 6.02
N ILE A 165 2.16 -11.37 6.05
CA ILE A 165 0.93 -11.95 5.48
C ILE A 165 -0.30 -11.44 6.22
N ILE A 166 -0.23 -11.31 7.55
CA ILE A 166 -1.39 -10.94 8.37
C ILE A 166 -1.65 -9.43 8.33
N ASN A 167 -0.61 -8.59 8.31
CA ASN A 167 -0.77 -7.14 8.48
C ASN A 167 -0.92 -6.33 7.19
N PHE A 168 -0.73 -6.91 6.00
CA PHE A 168 -0.96 -6.14 4.78
C PHE A 168 -2.44 -5.78 4.60
N ALA A 169 -2.72 -4.49 4.44
CA ALA A 169 -4.04 -3.88 4.36
C ALA A 169 -4.93 -4.40 3.21
N GLU A 170 -4.36 -5.12 2.24
CA GLU A 170 -5.09 -5.71 1.11
C GLU A 170 -5.81 -7.01 1.45
N ASN A 171 -5.53 -7.62 2.59
CA ASN A 171 -6.42 -8.63 3.16
C ASN A 171 -7.68 -7.90 3.64
N LYS A 172 -8.61 -7.66 2.71
CA LYS A 172 -9.87 -6.95 2.93
C LYS A 172 -10.58 -7.50 4.16
N GLU A 173 -10.31 -6.87 5.30
CA GLU A 173 -11.00 -7.13 6.55
C GLU A 173 -12.48 -6.78 6.45
N GLU A 174 -12.91 -6.05 5.42
CA GLU A 174 -14.33 -5.88 5.14
C GLU A 174 -15.05 -7.21 4.96
N ASN A 175 -14.41 -8.22 4.36
CA ASN A 175 -14.99 -9.56 4.26
C ASN A 175 -14.96 -10.24 5.63
N LEU A 176 -13.85 -10.21 6.36
CA LEU A 176 -13.75 -10.85 7.70
C LEU A 176 -14.67 -10.21 8.74
N GLN A 177 -14.86 -8.89 8.72
CA GLN A 177 -15.80 -8.17 9.58
C GLN A 177 -17.25 -8.38 9.14
N LYS A 178 -17.53 -8.52 7.84
CA LYS A 178 -18.85 -8.96 7.33
C LYS A 178 -19.15 -10.40 7.75
N TYR A 179 -18.18 -11.31 7.63
CA TYR A 179 -18.28 -12.70 8.09
C TYR A 179 -18.42 -12.76 9.61
N GLN A 180 -17.64 -12.01 10.39
CA GLN A 180 -17.78 -11.93 11.85
C GLN A 180 -19.15 -11.37 12.25
N LYS A 181 -19.60 -10.25 11.66
CA LYS A 181 -20.95 -9.72 11.93
C LYS A 181 -22.07 -10.70 11.55
N HIS A 182 -21.89 -11.52 10.52
CA HIS A 182 -22.82 -12.60 10.19
C HIS A 182 -22.79 -13.72 11.25
N ILE A 183 -21.60 -14.12 11.71
CA ILE A 183 -21.42 -15.16 12.74
C ILE A 183 -21.97 -14.69 14.10
N THR A 184 -21.74 -13.44 14.50
CA THR A 184 -22.27 -12.88 15.76
C THR A 184 -23.78 -12.66 15.73
N ARG A 185 -24.42 -12.71 14.55
CA ARG A 185 -25.87 -12.54 14.37
C ARG A 185 -26.63 -13.87 14.29
N CYS A 186 -25.94 -15.02 14.37
CA CYS A 186 -26.57 -16.32 14.53
C CYS A 186 -26.74 -16.63 16.03
N PRO A 187 -27.96 -16.50 16.60
CA PRO A 187 -28.22 -16.89 17.99
C PRO A 187 -28.15 -18.42 18.22
N GLN A 188 -27.99 -19.22 17.16
CA GLN A 188 -27.96 -20.69 17.23
C GLN A 188 -26.55 -21.31 17.26
N CYS A 189 -25.47 -20.51 17.20
CA CYS A 189 -24.09 -21.04 17.15
C CYS A 189 -23.25 -20.67 18.38
N ILE A 190 -23.88 -20.39 19.52
CA ILE A 190 -23.17 -20.23 20.80
C ILE A 190 -23.30 -21.54 21.57
N ASP A 191 -22.48 -22.52 21.17
CA ASP A 191 -22.04 -23.61 22.04
C ASP A 191 -20.50 -23.55 22.13
N PRO A 192 -19.91 -23.94 23.27
CA PRO A 192 -18.69 -23.34 23.77
C PRO A 192 -17.46 -24.09 23.26
N ILE A 193 -16.91 -23.66 22.14
CA ILE A 193 -15.55 -24.06 21.76
C ILE A 193 -14.75 -22.78 21.52
N LEU A 194 -13.87 -22.52 22.50
CA LEU A 194 -12.84 -21.48 22.61
C LEU A 194 -13.30 -20.11 23.16
N PRO A 195 -13.09 -19.84 24.46
CA PRO A 195 -13.13 -18.48 24.98
C PRO A 195 -11.82 -17.79 24.59
N ILE A 196 -11.73 -17.27 23.35
CA ILE A 196 -10.75 -16.22 23.08
C ILE A 196 -11.33 -14.95 23.69
N ASN A 197 -11.08 -14.81 24.98
CA ASN A 197 -11.49 -13.67 25.79
C ASN A 197 -10.86 -12.39 25.18
N PRO A 198 -11.67 -11.41 24.75
CA PRO A 198 -11.16 -10.16 24.15
C PRO A 198 -10.30 -9.34 25.12
N HIS A 199 -10.29 -9.66 26.43
CA HIS A 199 -9.34 -9.09 27.37
C HIS A 199 -7.91 -9.64 27.22
N VAL A 200 -7.73 -10.89 26.80
CA VAL A 200 -6.39 -11.51 26.66
C VAL A 200 -5.63 -10.93 25.45
N PHE A 201 -6.36 -10.64 24.36
CA PHE A 201 -5.79 -10.00 23.18
C PHE A 201 -5.35 -8.55 23.46
N ASN A 202 -6.11 -7.81 24.29
CA ASN A 202 -5.72 -6.47 24.73
C ASN A 202 -4.56 -6.49 25.75
N TYR A 203 -4.38 -7.57 26.51
CA TYR A 203 -3.25 -7.71 27.43
C TYR A 203 -1.94 -7.98 26.67
N TRP A 204 -1.98 -8.83 25.64
CA TRP A 204 -0.80 -9.13 24.80
C TRP A 204 -0.27 -7.91 24.02
N ILE A 205 -1.15 -6.99 23.63
CA ILE A 205 -0.78 -5.73 22.95
C ILE A 205 -0.23 -4.68 23.94
N LYS A 206 -0.48 -4.80 25.24
CA LYS A 206 0.01 -3.87 26.26
C LYS A 206 1.33 -4.29 26.92
N THR A 207 1.82 -5.48 26.61
CA THR A 207 3.04 -6.07 27.21
C THR A 207 4.20 -6.20 26.20
N ILE A 208 4.00 -5.72 24.96
CA ILE A 208 5.06 -5.40 23.98
C ILE A 208 5.15 -3.87 23.90
#